data_AF-C4RJ64-F1
#
_entry.id   AF-C4RJ64-F1
#
_cell.length_a   1.000
_cell.length_b   1.000
_cell.length_c   1.000
_cell.angle_alpha   90.00
_cell.angle_beta   90.00
_cell.angle_gamma   90.00
#
_symmetry.space_group_name_H-M   'P 1'
#
loop_
_entity.id
_entity.type
_entity.pdbx_description
1 polymer ?
#
loop_
_entity_poly.entity_id
_entity_poly.type
_entity_poly.pdbx_seq_one_letter_code
_entity_poly.pdbx_strand_id
1 'polypeptide(L)'
;MTVGALFESATALLDRRQLTAVWLPLLVFVGTLGTVAVAGVGWGTARTWWSGLGAEGSAALVVALALLTILLGQLLTAWRTGLIRLFSGYWPALPGLTWLGRQLTARHQRVHAGRTAGDPTLFLGYPRRADRVLPTRLGNVLRAAEEHADRYGLDGVAAWPRLYVVLPEQFVAAFSGAATSLEAAVTISVLGAVFALLGGGLAAALLPWYGAVACVWGGIGVALLGYRAAARAAVPYAQLVRTAFDVHRFALLEAMRLELPPSFGAEREQWRQLGKVWYSGWPDSDRASALRYPQPVEQAESAELTGPSRPASTVSSEVSQQPETATPSPASAPSAVAAPGPAGRRWLLPVRAVALVVVLLLGGVAAIVATSRAGSTPVAARAVPAFHVLAAADVRGRPDKKELDELLGRYTVRAVAKGRPLLTRELGPKLPGGALAGRTVVAVPATGLADRIGRGERVTLVVVPAAPETGPPAPPERFVDVLVLDRLDRDPRPLVVAVPSTRLDRLLALTAGGAVHVVVD
;
A
#
# COMPACT_ATOMS: atom_id res chain seq x y z
N MET A 1 8.03 -29.97 -9.72
CA MET A 1 6.93 -29.27 -10.42
C MET A 1 7.56 -28.17 -11.26
N THR A 2 7.37 -28.20 -12.58
CA THR A 2 7.90 -27.18 -13.49
C THR A 2 7.10 -25.88 -13.30
N VAL A 3 7.78 -24.73 -13.41
CA VAL A 3 7.19 -23.39 -13.26
C VAL A 3 5.97 -23.20 -14.19
N GLY A 4 5.98 -23.85 -15.36
CA GLY A 4 4.84 -23.87 -16.29
C GLY A 4 3.55 -24.47 -15.72
N ALA A 5 3.63 -25.57 -14.99
CA ALA A 5 2.44 -26.23 -14.40
C ALA A 5 1.82 -25.39 -13.25
N LEU A 6 2.65 -24.68 -12.48
CA LEU A 6 2.19 -23.74 -11.46
C LEU A 6 1.55 -22.49 -12.09
N PHE A 7 2.08 -22.03 -13.22
CA PHE A 7 1.51 -20.90 -13.97
C PHE A 7 0.16 -21.26 -14.58
N GLU A 8 0.01 -22.43 -15.21
CA GLU A 8 -1.27 -22.92 -15.73
C GLU A 8 -2.32 -23.14 -14.63
N SER A 9 -1.90 -23.65 -13.47
CA SER A 9 -2.80 -23.80 -12.32
C SER A 9 -3.24 -22.44 -11.76
N ALA A 10 -2.33 -21.45 -11.72
CA ALA A 10 -2.62 -20.10 -11.26
C ALA A 10 -3.52 -19.33 -12.23
N THR A 11 -3.34 -19.49 -13.54
CA THR A 11 -4.20 -18.88 -14.56
C THR A 11 -5.57 -19.55 -14.65
N ALA A 12 -5.66 -20.87 -14.41
CA ALA A 12 -6.93 -21.58 -14.30
C ALA A 12 -7.78 -21.12 -13.10
N LEU A 13 -7.15 -20.67 -12.01
CA LEU A 13 -7.82 -20.09 -10.84
C LEU A 13 -8.29 -18.64 -11.06
N LEU A 14 -7.76 -17.95 -12.07
CA LEU A 14 -8.06 -16.55 -12.36
C LEU A 14 -9.11 -16.45 -13.48
N ASP A 15 -10.38 -16.36 -13.08
CA ASP A 15 -11.48 -16.06 -14.02
C ASP A 15 -11.17 -14.80 -14.85
N ARG A 16 -11.56 -14.76 -16.13
CA ARG A 16 -11.29 -13.64 -17.06
C ARG A 16 -11.71 -12.28 -16.47
N ARG A 17 -12.79 -12.30 -15.69
CA ARG A 17 -13.28 -11.16 -14.92
C ARG A 17 -12.30 -10.71 -13.83
N GLN A 18 -11.72 -11.63 -13.07
CA GLN A 18 -10.72 -11.31 -12.03
C GLN A 18 -9.44 -10.75 -12.64
N LEU A 19 -9.00 -11.29 -13.78
CA LEU A 19 -7.82 -10.79 -14.51
C LEU A 19 -7.98 -9.31 -14.90
N THR A 20 -9.13 -8.96 -15.47
CA THR A 20 -9.38 -7.61 -15.99
C THR A 20 -9.75 -6.60 -14.92
N ALA A 21 -10.61 -6.96 -13.96
CA ALA A 21 -11.11 -6.03 -12.94
C ALA A 21 -10.16 -5.85 -11.75
N VAL A 22 -9.30 -6.83 -11.47
CA VAL A 22 -8.48 -6.83 -10.25
C VAL A 22 -7.00 -6.96 -10.56
N TRP A 23 -6.62 -8.01 -11.29
CA TRP A 23 -5.21 -8.39 -11.43
C TRP A 23 -4.41 -7.41 -12.29
N LEU A 24 -4.95 -6.97 -13.43
CA LEU A 24 -4.28 -5.99 -14.30
C LEU A 24 -4.05 -4.63 -13.58
N PRO A 25 -5.06 -3.99 -12.95
CA PRO A 25 -4.81 -2.79 -12.14
C PRO A 25 -3.78 -3.00 -11.03
N LEU A 26 -3.80 -4.17 -10.38
CA LEU A 26 -2.89 -4.49 -9.29
C LEU A 26 -1.43 -4.64 -9.77
N LEU A 27 -1.21 -5.26 -10.93
CA LEU A 27 0.13 -5.33 -11.54
C LEU A 27 0.66 -3.94 -11.89
N VAL A 28 -0.19 -3.05 -12.42
CA VAL A 28 0.18 -1.65 -12.68
C VAL A 28 0.53 -0.93 -11.37
N PHE A 29 -0.24 -1.15 -10.31
CA PHE A 29 0.05 -0.60 -8.97
C PHE A 29 1.39 -1.08 -8.40
N VAL A 30 1.66 -2.39 -8.43
CA VAL A 30 2.93 -2.95 -7.95
C VAL A 30 4.10 -2.48 -8.80
N GLY A 31 3.93 -2.46 -10.13
CA GLY A 31 4.94 -1.97 -11.06
C GLY A 31 5.28 -0.50 -10.82
N THR A 32 4.26 0.36 -10.68
CA THR A 32 4.47 1.79 -10.38
C THR A 32 5.15 1.99 -9.03
N LEU A 33 4.79 1.25 -7.99
CA LEU A 33 5.50 1.29 -6.70
C LEU A 33 6.98 0.86 -6.85
N GLY A 34 7.23 -0.20 -7.63
CA GLY A 34 8.58 -0.64 -7.98
C GLY A 34 9.39 0.44 -8.72
N THR A 35 8.77 1.17 -9.66
CA THR A 35 9.44 2.27 -10.36
C THR A 35 9.87 3.40 -9.42
N VAL A 36 9.05 3.73 -8.41
CA VAL A 36 9.41 4.73 -7.39
C VAL A 36 10.61 4.23 -6.57
N ALA A 37 10.60 2.96 -6.16
CA ALA A 37 11.74 2.37 -5.43
C ALA A 37 13.04 2.41 -6.25
N VAL A 38 12.98 1.99 -7.52
CA VAL A 38 14.14 1.98 -8.42
C VAL A 38 14.64 3.39 -8.73
N ALA A 39 13.73 4.35 -8.93
CA ALA A 39 14.10 5.74 -9.15
C ALA A 39 14.80 6.37 -7.93
N GLY A 40 14.37 5.98 -6.72
CA GLY A 40 14.95 6.47 -5.47
C GLY A 40 16.32 5.88 -5.15
N VAL A 41 16.48 4.56 -5.31
CA VAL A 41 17.75 3.85 -5.02
C VAL A 41 18.77 4.03 -6.16
N GLY A 42 18.30 4.33 -7.36
CA GLY A 42 19.12 4.49 -8.56
C GLY A 42 19.21 3.22 -9.39
N TRP A 43 19.15 3.39 -10.71
CA TRP A 43 19.13 2.29 -11.69
C TRP A 43 20.35 1.37 -11.59
N GLY A 44 21.54 1.93 -11.37
CA GLY A 44 22.79 1.17 -11.24
C GLY A 44 22.76 0.20 -10.06
N THR A 45 22.40 0.68 -8.88
CA THR A 45 22.29 -0.11 -7.65
C THR A 45 21.22 -1.20 -7.78
N ALA A 46 20.06 -0.86 -8.34
CA ALA A 46 18.98 -1.82 -8.57
C ALA A 46 19.41 -2.94 -9.52
N ARG A 47 20.12 -2.61 -10.62
CA ARG A 47 20.65 -3.58 -11.56
C ARG A 47 21.70 -4.49 -10.92
N THR A 48 22.61 -3.93 -10.12
CA THR A 48 23.64 -4.73 -9.42
C THR A 48 23.03 -5.68 -8.40
N TRP A 49 22.02 -5.23 -7.65
CA TRP A 49 21.28 -6.07 -6.71
C TRP A 49 20.55 -7.20 -7.43
N TRP A 50 19.85 -6.89 -8.52
CA TRP A 50 19.15 -7.89 -9.33
C TRP A 50 20.12 -8.94 -9.90
N SER A 51 21.26 -8.51 -10.46
CA SER A 51 22.27 -9.45 -10.95
C SER A 51 22.91 -10.30 -9.85
N GLY A 52 22.92 -9.81 -8.61
CA GLY A 52 23.47 -10.52 -7.45
C GLY A 52 22.60 -11.65 -6.91
N LEU A 53 21.30 -11.69 -7.27
CA LEU A 53 20.37 -12.74 -6.82
C LEU A 53 20.60 -14.10 -7.51
N GLY A 54 21.36 -14.12 -8.61
CA GLY A 54 21.48 -15.31 -9.47
C GLY A 54 20.15 -15.68 -10.16
N ALA A 55 20.16 -16.76 -10.93
CA ALA A 55 18.97 -17.22 -11.67
C ALA A 55 17.87 -17.72 -10.71
N GLU A 56 18.25 -18.49 -9.70
CA GLU A 56 17.32 -19.07 -8.72
C GLU A 56 16.66 -17.99 -7.84
N GLY A 57 17.44 -17.02 -7.34
CA GLY A 57 16.90 -15.93 -6.52
C GLY A 57 15.99 -14.99 -7.31
N SER A 58 16.33 -14.70 -8.57
CA SER A 58 15.47 -13.90 -9.46
C SER A 58 14.15 -14.62 -9.76
N ALA A 59 14.19 -15.92 -10.04
CA ALA A 59 12.99 -16.73 -10.27
C ALA A 59 12.12 -16.80 -9.00
N ALA A 60 12.72 -17.03 -7.83
CA ALA A 60 12.01 -17.06 -6.56
C ALA A 60 11.31 -15.72 -6.25
N LEU A 61 11.95 -14.59 -6.53
CA LEU A 61 11.37 -13.26 -6.34
C LEU A 61 10.17 -13.01 -7.27
N VAL A 62 10.27 -13.40 -8.54
CA VAL A 62 9.16 -13.28 -9.50
C VAL A 62 7.98 -14.14 -9.06
N VAL A 63 8.22 -15.38 -8.63
CA VAL A 63 7.17 -16.27 -8.10
C VAL A 63 6.55 -15.69 -6.83
N ALA A 64 7.36 -15.19 -5.90
CA ALA A 64 6.88 -14.56 -4.67
C ALA A 64 6.00 -13.32 -4.97
N LEU A 65 6.40 -12.49 -5.94
CA LEU A 65 5.63 -11.33 -6.37
C LEU A 65 4.29 -11.73 -7.01
N ALA A 66 4.29 -12.77 -7.84
CA ALA A 66 3.07 -13.31 -8.45
C ALA A 66 2.12 -13.90 -7.40
N LEU A 67 2.63 -14.66 -6.42
CA LEU A 67 1.84 -15.16 -5.30
C LEU A 67 1.27 -14.02 -4.45
N LEU A 68 2.06 -12.97 -4.21
CA LEU A 68 1.61 -11.78 -3.48
C LEU A 68 0.49 -11.05 -4.23
N THR A 69 0.59 -10.88 -5.56
CA THR A 69 -0.47 -10.20 -6.34
C THR A 69 -1.74 -11.06 -6.41
N ILE A 70 -1.62 -12.39 -6.50
CA ILE A 70 -2.76 -13.30 -6.40
C ILE A 70 -3.44 -13.15 -5.03
N LEU A 71 -2.68 -13.19 -3.93
CA LEU A 71 -3.20 -13.04 -2.57
C LEU A 71 -3.92 -11.70 -2.38
N LEU A 72 -3.29 -10.60 -2.80
CA LEU A 72 -3.87 -9.26 -2.78
C LEU A 72 -5.15 -9.18 -3.63
N GLY A 73 -5.16 -9.80 -4.80
CA GLY A 73 -6.34 -9.87 -5.67
C GLY A 73 -7.50 -10.61 -5.02
N GLN A 74 -7.24 -11.74 -4.35
CA GLN A 74 -8.26 -12.48 -3.60
C GLN A 74 -8.79 -11.67 -2.41
N LEU A 75 -7.91 -10.95 -1.71
CA LEU A 75 -8.30 -10.08 -0.60
C LEU A 75 -9.19 -8.92 -1.07
N LEU A 76 -8.85 -8.27 -2.19
CA LEU A 76 -9.69 -7.25 -2.82
C LEU A 76 -11.05 -7.82 -3.24
N THR A 77 -11.06 -9.04 -3.79
CA THR A 77 -12.29 -9.74 -4.17
C THR A 77 -13.17 -10.03 -2.95
N ALA A 78 -12.58 -10.50 -1.85
CA ALA A 78 -13.29 -10.73 -0.58
C ALA A 78 -13.87 -9.43 0.01
N TRP A 79 -13.20 -8.29 -0.20
CA TRP A 79 -13.63 -6.97 0.30
C TRP A 79 -14.54 -6.21 -0.66
N ARG A 80 -14.78 -6.73 -1.86
CA ARG A 80 -15.50 -6.04 -2.94
C ARG A 80 -16.83 -5.44 -2.48
N THR A 81 -17.66 -6.22 -1.80
CA THR A 81 -18.96 -5.75 -1.30
C THR A 81 -18.80 -4.59 -0.31
N GLY A 82 -17.80 -4.67 0.57
CA GLY A 82 -17.45 -3.59 1.50
C GLY A 82 -16.97 -2.33 0.78
N LEU A 83 -16.12 -2.47 -0.23
CA LEU A 83 -15.61 -1.37 -1.04
C LEU A 83 -16.73 -0.67 -1.82
N ILE A 84 -17.62 -1.43 -2.46
CA ILE A 84 -18.77 -0.86 -3.18
C ILE A 84 -19.70 -0.13 -2.21
N ARG A 85 -19.94 -0.66 -1.00
CA ARG A 85 -20.72 0.03 0.04
C ARG A 85 -20.04 1.33 0.50
N LEU A 86 -18.73 1.31 0.74
CA LEU A 86 -17.96 2.49 1.10
C LEU A 86 -18.06 3.58 0.01
N PHE A 87 -17.90 3.20 -1.25
CA PHE A 87 -18.01 4.10 -2.40
C PHE A 87 -19.46 4.56 -2.68
N SER A 88 -20.44 3.77 -2.25
CA SER A 88 -21.87 4.13 -2.29
C SER A 88 -22.28 5.09 -1.17
N GLY A 89 -21.38 5.40 -0.23
CA GLY A 89 -21.65 6.34 0.87
C GLY A 89 -22.12 5.68 2.16
N TYR A 90 -22.04 4.35 2.29
CA TYR A 90 -22.29 3.66 3.56
C TYR A 90 -21.05 3.75 4.45
N TRP A 91 -20.89 4.89 5.10
CA TRP A 91 -19.72 5.18 5.93
C TRP A 91 -19.95 4.78 7.39
N PRO A 92 -18.88 4.37 8.11
CA PRO A 92 -18.97 4.13 9.54
C PRO A 92 -19.40 5.41 10.27
N ALA A 93 -20.09 5.25 11.41
CA ALA A 93 -20.63 6.34 12.22
C ALA A 93 -19.53 7.09 13.01
N LEU A 94 -18.53 7.62 12.29
CA LEU A 94 -17.50 8.49 12.82
C LEU A 94 -17.96 9.95 12.72
N PRO A 95 -17.76 10.80 13.74
CA PRO A 95 -18.34 12.15 13.79
C PRO A 95 -17.97 13.03 12.57
N GLY A 96 -16.73 12.94 12.08
CA GLY A 96 -16.32 13.67 10.87
C GLY A 96 -16.97 13.15 9.58
N LEU A 97 -17.04 11.82 9.41
CA LEU A 97 -17.68 11.23 8.23
C LEU A 97 -19.20 11.39 8.24
N THR A 98 -19.85 11.38 9.41
CA THR A 98 -21.30 11.61 9.51
C THR A 98 -21.66 13.05 9.21
N TRP A 99 -20.84 14.03 9.61
CA TRP A 99 -21.00 15.42 9.20
C TRP A 99 -20.83 15.57 7.68
N LEU A 100 -19.74 15.04 7.11
CA LEU A 100 -19.48 15.11 5.67
C LEU A 100 -20.57 14.39 4.86
N GLY A 101 -20.99 13.21 5.33
CA GLY A 101 -22.07 12.44 4.72
C GLY A 101 -23.37 13.22 4.69
N ARG A 102 -23.74 13.88 5.80
CA ARG A 102 -24.93 14.75 5.86
C ARG A 102 -24.87 15.91 4.86
N GLN A 103 -23.72 16.58 4.75
CA GLN A 103 -23.54 17.69 3.80
C GLN A 103 -23.67 17.22 2.34
N LEU A 104 -23.04 16.10 2.01
CA LEU A 104 -23.11 15.52 0.67
C LEU A 104 -24.51 14.99 0.33
N THR A 105 -25.17 14.33 1.28
CA THR A 105 -26.57 13.90 1.12
C THR A 105 -27.48 15.11 0.92
N ALA A 106 -27.33 16.18 1.71
CA ALA A 106 -28.13 17.40 1.54
C ALA A 106 -27.91 18.03 0.16
N ARG A 107 -26.66 18.06 -0.35
CA ARG A 107 -26.37 18.49 -1.72
C ARG A 107 -27.11 17.64 -2.75
N HIS A 108 -27.07 16.32 -2.60
CA HIS A 108 -27.75 15.39 -3.50
C HIS A 108 -29.28 15.48 -3.38
N GLN A 109 -29.83 15.78 -2.21
CA GLN A 109 -31.26 16.02 -1.99
C GLN A 109 -31.73 17.29 -2.70
N ARG A 110 -30.92 18.35 -2.76
CA ARG A 110 -31.24 19.55 -3.55
C ARG A 110 -31.31 19.24 -5.05
N VAL A 111 -30.40 18.40 -5.55
CA VAL A 111 -30.44 17.93 -6.95
C VAL A 111 -31.65 17.03 -7.19
N HIS A 112 -31.96 16.15 -6.22
CA HIS A 112 -33.15 15.29 -6.24
C HIS A 112 -34.45 16.11 -6.28
N ALA A 113 -34.54 17.24 -5.58
CA ALA A 113 -35.72 18.10 -5.58
C ALA A 113 -36.05 18.66 -6.98
N GLY A 114 -35.06 18.79 -7.86
CA GLY A 114 -35.25 19.15 -9.28
C GLY A 114 -35.64 17.99 -10.20
N ARG A 115 -35.87 16.78 -9.66
CA ARG A 115 -36.23 15.59 -10.43
C ARG A 115 -37.64 15.74 -11.01
N THR A 116 -37.73 15.96 -12.31
CA THR A 116 -38.97 15.86 -13.08
C THR A 116 -38.99 14.60 -13.94
N ALA A 117 -40.19 14.09 -14.27
CA ALA A 117 -40.33 12.93 -15.16
C ALA A 117 -39.73 13.17 -16.57
N GLY A 118 -39.62 14.43 -17.00
CA GLY A 118 -39.00 14.82 -18.27
C GLY A 118 -37.47 14.76 -18.30
N ASP A 119 -36.79 14.61 -17.16
CA ASP A 119 -35.33 14.42 -17.12
C ASP A 119 -35.00 12.95 -16.80
N PRO A 120 -34.75 12.11 -17.83
CA PRO A 120 -34.47 10.69 -17.63
C PRO A 120 -33.18 10.46 -16.82
N THR A 121 -32.22 11.39 -16.85
CA THR A 121 -30.94 11.23 -16.15
C THR A 121 -31.11 11.37 -14.64
N LEU A 122 -31.89 12.36 -14.19
CA LEU A 122 -32.21 12.53 -12.77
C LEU A 122 -33.24 11.51 -12.31
N PHE A 123 -34.21 11.18 -13.16
CA PHE A 123 -35.25 10.21 -12.84
C PHE A 123 -34.69 8.80 -12.62
N LEU A 124 -33.76 8.36 -13.46
CA LEU A 124 -33.10 7.05 -13.34
C LEU A 124 -31.81 7.11 -12.51
N GLY A 125 -31.26 8.29 -12.24
CA GLY A 125 -30.01 8.45 -11.49
C GLY A 125 -30.19 8.52 -9.97
N TYR A 126 -31.41 8.68 -9.48
CA TYR A 126 -31.70 8.88 -8.07
C TYR A 126 -32.83 8.00 -7.52
N PRO A 127 -32.83 7.71 -6.19
CA PRO A 127 -33.90 7.00 -5.50
C PRO A 127 -35.25 7.72 -5.65
N ARG A 128 -36.36 6.98 -5.50
CA ARG A 128 -37.72 7.57 -5.59
C ARG A 128 -38.00 8.49 -4.41
N ARG A 129 -37.61 8.07 -3.20
CA ARG A 129 -37.87 8.81 -1.97
C ARG A 129 -36.64 9.63 -1.57
N ALA A 130 -36.86 10.87 -1.14
CA ALA A 130 -35.80 11.82 -0.80
C ALA A 130 -35.00 11.43 0.46
N ASP A 131 -35.62 10.68 1.38
CA ASP A 131 -35.01 10.13 2.59
C ASP A 131 -34.01 9.00 2.31
N ARG A 132 -34.07 8.41 1.11
CA ARG A 132 -33.17 7.33 0.68
C ARG A 132 -32.01 7.79 -0.21
N VAL A 133 -31.89 9.09 -0.43
CA VAL A 133 -30.76 9.71 -1.16
C VAL A 133 -29.47 9.48 -0.39
N LEU A 134 -28.43 9.02 -1.09
CA LEU A 134 -27.12 8.71 -0.56
C LEU A 134 -26.10 9.84 -0.79
N PRO A 135 -24.99 9.89 -0.02
CA PRO A 135 -23.96 10.91 -0.14
C PRO A 135 -23.21 10.92 -1.48
N THR A 136 -23.27 9.83 -2.25
CA THR A 136 -22.45 9.67 -3.46
C THR A 136 -23.32 9.42 -4.68
N ARG A 137 -22.85 9.89 -5.86
CA ARG A 137 -23.52 9.62 -7.13
C ARG A 137 -23.61 8.13 -7.42
N LEU A 138 -22.54 7.38 -7.15
CA LEU A 138 -22.53 5.92 -7.31
C LEU A 138 -23.65 5.28 -6.48
N GLY A 139 -23.73 5.63 -5.19
CA GLY A 139 -24.76 5.09 -4.29
C GLY A 139 -26.16 5.43 -4.79
N ASN A 140 -26.40 6.68 -5.20
CA ASN A 140 -27.71 7.10 -5.72
C ASN A 140 -28.14 6.30 -6.95
N VAL A 141 -27.24 6.05 -7.91
CA VAL A 141 -27.53 5.25 -9.11
C VAL A 141 -27.84 3.80 -8.75
N LEU A 142 -27.04 3.18 -7.89
CA LEU A 142 -27.26 1.79 -7.46
C LEU A 142 -28.57 1.65 -6.68
N ARG A 143 -28.81 2.54 -5.72
CA ARG A 143 -30.07 2.56 -4.94
C ARG A 143 -31.29 2.77 -5.82
N ALA A 144 -31.19 3.65 -6.82
CA ALA A 144 -32.26 3.87 -7.79
C ALA A 144 -32.56 2.63 -8.66
N ALA A 145 -31.58 1.74 -8.85
CA ALA A 145 -31.79 0.48 -9.55
C ALA A 145 -32.47 -0.56 -8.64
N GLU A 146 -32.03 -0.65 -7.38
CA GLU A 146 -32.62 -1.54 -6.37
C GLU A 146 -34.11 -1.26 -6.15
N GLU A 147 -34.49 0.02 -5.98
CA GLU A 147 -35.90 0.43 -5.76
C GLU A 147 -36.78 0.30 -7.00
N HIS A 148 -36.22 -0.06 -8.15
CA HIS A 148 -37.00 -0.18 -9.37
C HIS A 148 -38.03 -1.33 -9.25
N ALA A 149 -37.62 -2.42 -8.61
CA ALA A 149 -38.46 -3.60 -8.36
C ALA A 149 -39.71 -3.28 -7.50
N ASP A 150 -39.64 -2.28 -6.61
CA ASP A 150 -40.76 -1.83 -5.77
C ASP A 150 -42.00 -1.46 -6.61
N ARG A 151 -41.82 -1.09 -7.89
CA ARG A 151 -42.92 -0.84 -8.84
C ARG A 151 -43.88 -2.03 -8.94
N TYR A 152 -43.34 -3.23 -8.91
CA TYR A 152 -44.05 -4.49 -9.08
C TYR A 152 -44.42 -5.13 -7.74
N GLY A 153 -44.14 -4.48 -6.59
CA GLY A 153 -44.32 -5.09 -5.27
C GLY A 153 -43.24 -6.12 -4.91
N LEU A 154 -42.16 -6.18 -5.69
CA LEU A 154 -40.98 -7.02 -5.46
C LEU A 154 -39.97 -6.27 -4.58
N ASP A 155 -39.42 -6.94 -3.57
CA ASP A 155 -38.16 -6.51 -2.96
C ASP A 155 -37.01 -6.94 -3.87
N GLY A 156 -36.36 -5.97 -4.52
CA GLY A 156 -35.28 -6.21 -5.47
C GLY A 156 -34.11 -7.00 -4.86
N VAL A 157 -33.79 -6.79 -3.58
CA VAL A 157 -32.67 -7.47 -2.92
C VAL A 157 -33.00 -8.94 -2.65
N ALA A 158 -34.24 -9.22 -2.22
CA ALA A 158 -34.71 -10.59 -1.97
C ALA A 158 -34.91 -11.40 -3.26
N ALA A 159 -35.43 -10.73 -4.30
CA ALA A 159 -35.77 -11.35 -5.57
C ALA A 159 -34.53 -11.63 -6.43
N TRP A 160 -33.50 -10.78 -6.37
CA TRP A 160 -32.35 -10.84 -7.28
C TRP A 160 -31.65 -12.21 -7.37
N PRO A 161 -31.30 -12.90 -6.26
CA PRO A 161 -30.62 -14.20 -6.34
C PRO A 161 -31.45 -15.28 -7.07
N ARG A 162 -32.78 -15.19 -6.99
CA ARG A 162 -33.72 -16.12 -7.63
C ARG A 162 -33.93 -15.76 -9.09
N LEU A 163 -34.11 -14.46 -9.36
CA LEU A 163 -34.22 -13.94 -10.71
C LEU A 163 -32.96 -14.27 -11.53
N TYR A 164 -31.77 -14.15 -10.93
CA TYR A 164 -30.50 -14.38 -11.61
C TYR A 164 -30.38 -15.77 -12.26
N VAL A 165 -30.96 -16.81 -11.65
CA VAL A 165 -30.90 -18.19 -12.14
C VAL A 165 -31.77 -18.41 -13.39
N VAL A 166 -32.80 -17.59 -13.58
CA VAL A 166 -33.72 -17.68 -14.73
C VAL A 166 -33.37 -16.70 -15.85
N LEU A 167 -32.28 -15.91 -15.70
CA LEU A 167 -31.86 -14.97 -16.73
C LEU A 167 -31.22 -15.70 -17.92
N PRO A 168 -31.50 -15.28 -19.17
CA PRO A 168 -30.82 -15.84 -20.34
C PRO A 168 -29.30 -15.65 -20.28
N GLU A 169 -28.54 -16.61 -20.80
CA GLU A 169 -27.06 -16.57 -20.79
C GLU A 169 -26.50 -15.29 -21.44
N GLN A 170 -27.11 -14.84 -22.53
CA GLN A 170 -26.73 -13.59 -23.23
C GLN A 170 -26.88 -12.37 -22.32
N PHE A 171 -27.94 -12.34 -21.51
CA PHE A 171 -28.19 -11.27 -20.55
C PHE A 171 -27.19 -11.32 -19.40
N VAL A 172 -26.90 -12.51 -18.89
CA VAL A 172 -25.89 -12.74 -17.85
C VAL A 172 -24.50 -12.29 -18.33
N ALA A 173 -24.15 -12.57 -19.58
CA ALA A 173 -22.90 -12.11 -20.20
C ALA A 173 -22.83 -10.57 -20.23
N ALA A 174 -23.88 -9.89 -20.72
CA ALA A 174 -23.95 -8.42 -20.73
C ALA A 174 -23.86 -7.82 -19.32
N PHE A 175 -24.58 -8.39 -18.35
CA PHE A 175 -24.54 -7.99 -16.95
C PHE A 175 -23.16 -8.16 -16.33
N SER A 176 -22.51 -9.31 -16.57
CA SER A 176 -21.17 -9.59 -16.07
C SER A 176 -20.13 -8.60 -16.62
N GLY A 177 -20.23 -8.21 -17.89
CA GLY A 177 -19.37 -7.19 -18.50
C GLY A 177 -19.54 -5.80 -17.88
N ALA A 178 -20.79 -5.36 -17.66
CA ALA A 178 -21.08 -4.10 -16.98
C ALA A 178 -20.58 -4.11 -15.53
N ALA A 179 -20.77 -5.22 -14.82
CA ALA A 179 -20.29 -5.40 -13.45
C ALA A 179 -18.75 -5.35 -13.39
N THR A 180 -18.06 -6.01 -14.32
CA THR A 180 -16.59 -6.01 -14.44
C THR A 180 -16.06 -4.60 -14.63
N SER A 181 -16.70 -3.79 -15.47
CA SER A 181 -16.32 -2.39 -15.70
C SER A 181 -16.45 -1.53 -14.44
N LEU A 182 -17.54 -1.72 -13.69
CA LEU A 182 -17.76 -1.05 -12.41
C LEU A 182 -16.72 -1.46 -11.37
N GLU A 183 -16.47 -2.76 -11.23
CA GLU A 183 -15.45 -3.31 -10.32
C GLU A 183 -14.05 -2.78 -10.64
N ALA A 184 -13.64 -2.84 -11.91
CA ALA A 184 -12.34 -2.36 -12.35
C ALA A 184 -12.12 -0.90 -11.95
N ALA A 185 -13.13 -0.05 -12.16
CA ALA A 185 -13.05 1.37 -11.81
C ALA A 185 -12.95 1.61 -10.29
N VAL A 186 -13.66 0.82 -9.47
CA VAL A 186 -13.52 0.86 -8.01
C VAL A 186 -12.13 0.40 -7.58
N THR A 187 -11.63 -0.71 -8.15
CA THR A 187 -10.28 -1.22 -7.87
C THR A 187 -9.22 -0.18 -8.20
N ILE A 188 -9.27 0.42 -9.39
CA ILE A 188 -8.33 1.49 -9.80
C ILE A 188 -8.38 2.66 -8.82
N SER A 189 -9.59 3.06 -8.38
CA SER A 189 -9.75 4.15 -7.44
C SER A 189 -9.10 3.86 -6.07
N VAL A 190 -9.32 2.65 -5.55
CA VAL A 190 -8.72 2.18 -4.28
C VAL A 190 -7.21 2.09 -4.41
N LEU A 191 -6.69 1.49 -5.48
CA LEU A 191 -5.24 1.36 -5.70
C LEU A 191 -4.59 2.74 -5.87
N GLY A 192 -5.24 3.70 -6.52
CA GLY A 192 -4.78 5.09 -6.61
C GLY A 192 -4.67 5.75 -5.24
N ALA A 193 -5.68 5.58 -4.37
CA ALA A 193 -5.67 6.11 -3.02
C ALA A 193 -4.57 5.46 -2.16
N VAL A 194 -4.40 4.13 -2.26
CA VAL A 194 -3.33 3.41 -1.57
C VAL A 194 -1.95 3.83 -2.11
N PHE A 195 -1.81 4.06 -3.41
CA PHE A 195 -0.56 4.54 -4.01
C PHE A 195 -0.20 5.94 -3.52
N ALA A 196 -1.18 6.85 -3.41
CA ALA A 196 -0.94 8.18 -2.85
C ALA A 196 -0.30 8.11 -1.46
N LEU A 197 -0.71 7.14 -0.65
CA LEU A 197 -0.15 6.90 0.69
C LEU A 197 1.21 6.19 0.64
N LEU A 198 1.27 5.00 0.02
CA LEU A 198 2.47 4.15 0.04
C LEU A 198 3.56 4.66 -0.91
N GLY A 199 3.20 4.98 -2.14
CA GLY A 199 4.11 5.55 -3.14
C GLY A 199 4.54 6.96 -2.76
N GLY A 200 3.63 7.78 -2.21
CA GLY A 200 3.95 9.08 -1.65
C GLY A 200 4.94 9.00 -0.47
N GLY A 201 4.71 8.09 0.48
CA GLY A 201 5.62 7.86 1.61
C GLY A 201 6.98 7.32 1.18
N LEU A 202 7.01 6.36 0.25
CA LEU A 202 8.24 5.84 -0.33
C LEU A 202 9.04 6.94 -1.07
N ALA A 203 8.35 7.74 -1.88
CA ALA A 203 8.97 8.87 -2.57
C ALA A 203 9.45 9.96 -1.61
N ALA A 204 8.75 10.22 -0.51
CA ALA A 204 9.22 11.15 0.52
C ALA A 204 10.51 10.66 1.21
N ALA A 205 10.72 9.34 1.28
CA ALA A 205 11.91 8.76 1.88
C ALA A 205 13.11 8.68 0.91
N LEU A 206 12.87 8.47 -0.39
CA LEU A 206 13.91 8.14 -1.36
C LEU A 206 14.11 9.18 -2.47
N LEU A 207 13.10 9.99 -2.78
CA LEU A 207 13.15 10.99 -3.85
C LEU A 207 13.20 12.42 -3.28
N PRO A 208 13.58 13.42 -4.09
CA PRO A 208 13.41 14.82 -3.73
C PRO A 208 11.95 15.15 -3.41
N TRP A 209 11.72 16.22 -2.65
CA TRP A 209 10.38 16.61 -2.16
C TRP A 209 9.31 16.68 -3.27
N TYR A 210 9.68 17.13 -4.48
CA TYR A 210 8.75 17.20 -5.62
C TYR A 210 8.32 15.82 -6.13
N GLY A 211 9.15 14.78 -5.97
CA GLY A 211 8.80 13.40 -6.32
C GLY A 211 7.72 12.83 -5.39
N ALA A 212 7.80 13.15 -4.10
CA ALA A 212 6.77 12.81 -3.13
C ALA A 212 5.44 13.49 -3.46
N VAL A 213 5.49 14.81 -3.71
CA VAL A 213 4.31 15.60 -4.13
C VAL A 213 3.69 15.03 -5.40
N ALA A 214 4.50 14.70 -6.42
CA ALA A 214 4.03 14.11 -7.66
C ALA A 214 3.36 12.74 -7.45
N CYS A 215 3.91 11.87 -6.60
CA CYS A 215 3.32 10.56 -6.31
C CYS A 215 1.99 10.68 -5.54
N VAL A 216 1.92 11.57 -4.55
CA VAL A 216 0.70 11.82 -3.77
C VAL A 216 -0.40 12.36 -4.67
N TRP A 217 -0.13 13.43 -5.42
CA TRP A 217 -1.13 14.04 -6.30
C TRP A 217 -1.49 13.16 -7.49
N GLY A 218 -0.52 12.42 -8.04
CA GLY A 218 -0.77 11.41 -9.08
C GLY A 218 -1.71 10.31 -8.59
N GLY A 219 -1.44 9.76 -7.41
CA GLY A 219 -2.30 8.75 -6.78
C GLY A 219 -3.71 9.27 -6.49
N ILE A 220 -3.82 10.49 -5.92
CA ILE A 220 -5.11 11.16 -5.70
C ILE A 220 -5.84 11.37 -7.04
N GLY A 221 -5.15 11.81 -8.08
CA GLY A 221 -5.71 11.98 -9.42
C GLY A 221 -6.30 10.69 -9.97
N VAL A 222 -5.54 9.58 -9.90
CA VAL A 222 -6.01 8.24 -10.28
C VAL A 222 -7.20 7.81 -9.44
N ALA A 223 -7.17 8.05 -8.12
CA ALA A 223 -8.28 7.75 -7.23
C ALA A 223 -9.58 8.46 -7.65
N LEU A 224 -9.50 9.76 -7.91
CA LEU A 224 -10.63 10.58 -8.33
C LEU A 224 -11.15 10.19 -9.72
N LEU A 225 -10.26 9.89 -10.66
CA LEU A 225 -10.62 9.41 -12.00
C LEU A 225 -11.28 8.03 -11.93
N GLY A 226 -10.76 7.11 -11.11
CA GLY A 226 -11.35 5.81 -10.86
C GLY A 226 -12.77 5.92 -10.26
N TYR A 227 -12.98 6.81 -9.29
CA TYR A 227 -14.31 7.05 -8.72
C TYR A 227 -15.28 7.62 -9.76
N ARG A 228 -14.82 8.57 -10.60
CA ARG A 228 -15.62 9.11 -11.70
C ARG A 228 -15.96 8.04 -12.74
N ALA A 229 -15.02 7.16 -13.06
CA ALA A 229 -15.25 6.03 -13.95
C ALA A 229 -16.27 5.05 -13.33
N ALA A 230 -16.16 4.75 -12.03
CA ALA A 230 -17.10 3.88 -11.33
C ALA A 230 -18.52 4.45 -11.35
N ALA A 231 -18.68 5.75 -11.06
CA ALA A 231 -19.98 6.41 -11.11
C ALA A 231 -20.59 6.41 -12.53
N ARG A 232 -19.78 6.41 -13.59
CA ARG A 232 -20.26 6.27 -14.97
C ARG A 232 -20.59 4.82 -15.32
N ALA A 233 -19.73 3.87 -14.96
CA ALA A 233 -19.93 2.44 -15.19
C ALA A 233 -21.14 1.86 -14.43
N ALA A 234 -21.53 2.49 -13.33
CA ALA A 234 -22.74 2.14 -12.59
C ALA A 234 -24.03 2.37 -13.37
N VAL A 235 -24.06 3.27 -14.36
CA VAL A 235 -25.26 3.57 -15.16
C VAL A 235 -25.68 2.36 -16.01
N PRO A 236 -24.86 1.81 -16.92
CA PRO A 236 -25.24 0.63 -17.69
C PRO A 236 -25.49 -0.60 -16.80
N TYR A 237 -24.73 -0.75 -15.70
CA TYR A 237 -24.99 -1.78 -14.70
C TYR A 237 -26.40 -1.66 -14.09
N ALA A 238 -26.77 -0.44 -13.63
CA ALA A 238 -28.09 -0.16 -13.08
C ALA A 238 -29.21 -0.36 -14.09
N GLN A 239 -29.01 0.01 -15.37
CA GLN A 239 -30.01 -0.23 -16.40
C GLN A 239 -30.26 -1.72 -16.62
N LEU A 240 -29.21 -2.56 -16.66
CA LEU A 240 -29.39 -4.00 -16.77
C LEU A 240 -30.14 -4.57 -15.56
N VAL A 241 -29.88 -4.09 -14.34
CA VAL A 241 -30.67 -4.51 -13.17
C VAL A 241 -32.16 -4.17 -13.37
N ARG A 242 -32.49 -2.98 -13.88
CA ARG A 242 -33.88 -2.59 -14.17
C ARG A 242 -34.50 -3.47 -15.25
N THR A 243 -33.81 -3.64 -16.37
CA THR A 243 -34.26 -4.47 -17.49
C THR A 243 -34.50 -5.91 -17.06
N ALA A 244 -33.69 -6.45 -16.14
CA ALA A 244 -33.89 -7.79 -15.59
C ALA A 244 -35.28 -7.93 -14.96
N PHE A 245 -35.70 -6.95 -14.14
CA PHE A 245 -37.04 -6.94 -13.55
C PHE A 245 -38.14 -6.60 -14.58
N ASP A 246 -37.87 -5.68 -15.51
CA ASP A 246 -38.86 -5.25 -16.50
C ASP A 246 -39.21 -6.35 -17.51
N VAL A 247 -38.25 -7.23 -17.83
CA VAL A 247 -38.41 -8.25 -18.87
C VAL A 247 -38.58 -9.64 -18.27
N HIS A 248 -37.79 -10.02 -17.27
CA HIS A 248 -37.66 -11.41 -16.83
C HIS A 248 -38.39 -11.75 -15.52
N ARG A 249 -39.11 -10.81 -14.89
CA ARG A 249 -39.83 -11.10 -13.63
C ARG A 249 -40.83 -12.26 -13.76
N PHE A 250 -41.51 -12.40 -14.90
CA PHE A 250 -42.46 -13.50 -15.10
C PHE A 250 -41.80 -14.83 -15.41
N ALA A 251 -40.59 -14.84 -15.98
CA ALA A 251 -39.80 -16.06 -16.14
C ALA A 251 -39.51 -16.73 -14.79
N LEU A 252 -39.40 -15.94 -13.71
CA LEU A 252 -39.26 -16.48 -12.37
C LEU A 252 -40.55 -17.18 -11.89
N LEU A 253 -41.74 -16.60 -12.13
CA LEU A 253 -43.03 -17.23 -11.76
C LEU A 253 -43.23 -18.55 -12.51
N GLU A 254 -42.92 -18.56 -13.81
CA GLU A 254 -42.99 -19.76 -14.65
C GLU A 254 -42.05 -20.86 -14.15
N ALA A 255 -40.81 -20.50 -13.81
CA ALA A 255 -39.84 -21.44 -13.25
C ALA A 255 -40.29 -22.03 -11.90
N MET A 256 -41.02 -21.25 -11.10
CA MET A 256 -41.64 -21.71 -9.84
C MET A 256 -42.97 -22.44 -10.05
N ARG A 257 -43.43 -22.60 -11.30
CA ARG A 257 -44.73 -23.22 -11.66
C ARG A 257 -45.94 -22.49 -11.06
N LEU A 258 -45.86 -21.17 -10.90
CA LEU A 258 -46.97 -20.33 -10.46
C LEU A 258 -47.70 -19.74 -11.67
N GLU A 259 -49.01 -19.55 -11.56
CA GLU A 259 -49.80 -18.92 -12.62
C GLU A 259 -49.49 -17.42 -12.76
N LEU A 260 -49.43 -16.93 -13.99
CA LEU A 260 -49.16 -15.51 -14.28
C LEU A 260 -50.33 -14.61 -13.88
N PRO A 261 -50.06 -13.49 -13.18
CA PRO A 261 -51.10 -12.63 -12.65
C PRO A 261 -51.90 -11.95 -13.78
N PRO A 262 -53.25 -11.90 -13.70
CA PRO A 262 -54.10 -11.36 -14.76
C PRO A 262 -54.16 -9.82 -14.77
N SER A 263 -53.68 -9.16 -13.72
CA SER A 263 -53.72 -7.71 -13.59
C SER A 263 -52.54 -7.19 -12.78
N PHE A 264 -52.24 -5.90 -12.92
CA PHE A 264 -51.19 -5.24 -12.16
C PHE A 264 -51.43 -5.30 -10.63
N GLY A 265 -52.69 -5.23 -10.19
CA GLY A 265 -53.03 -5.37 -8.76
C GLY A 265 -52.73 -6.77 -8.24
N ALA A 266 -53.13 -7.80 -9.00
CA ALA A 266 -52.86 -9.20 -8.68
C ALA A 266 -51.35 -9.50 -8.70
N GLU A 267 -50.62 -8.94 -9.66
CA GLU A 267 -49.16 -9.05 -9.76
C GLU A 267 -48.48 -8.54 -8.48
N ARG A 268 -48.82 -7.32 -8.06
CA ARG A 268 -48.22 -6.73 -6.87
C ARG A 268 -48.51 -7.53 -5.61
N GLU A 269 -49.71 -8.08 -5.48
CA GLU A 269 -50.08 -8.87 -4.32
C GLU A 269 -49.37 -10.24 -4.33
N GLN A 270 -49.30 -10.91 -5.48
CA GLN A 270 -48.58 -12.18 -5.64
C GLN A 270 -47.09 -12.03 -5.26
N TRP A 271 -46.43 -10.98 -5.77
CA TRP A 271 -45.04 -10.70 -5.41
C TRP A 271 -44.85 -10.35 -3.94
N ARG A 272 -45.80 -9.62 -3.34
CA ARG A 272 -45.76 -9.29 -1.90
C ARG A 272 -45.87 -10.55 -1.04
N GLN A 273 -46.77 -11.47 -1.38
CA GLN A 273 -46.91 -12.75 -0.67
C GLN A 273 -45.67 -13.63 -0.85
N LEU A 274 -45.12 -13.67 -2.07
CA LEU A 274 -43.91 -14.43 -2.32
C LEU A 274 -42.70 -13.87 -1.57
N GLY A 275 -42.60 -12.54 -1.46
CA GLY A 275 -41.63 -11.88 -0.59
C GLY A 275 -41.73 -12.33 0.87
N LYS A 276 -42.96 -12.46 1.40
CA LYS A 276 -43.18 -13.01 2.74
C LYS A 276 -42.72 -14.45 2.84
N VAL A 277 -43.05 -15.30 1.88
CA VAL A 277 -42.55 -16.69 1.85
C VAL A 277 -41.01 -16.72 1.92
N TRP A 278 -40.32 -15.82 1.21
CA TRP A 278 -38.85 -15.78 1.26
C TRP A 278 -38.27 -15.29 2.58
N TYR A 279 -38.95 -14.42 3.31
CA TYR A 279 -38.48 -13.84 4.57
C TYR A 279 -38.93 -14.60 5.81
N SER A 280 -40.22 -14.95 5.87
CA SER A 280 -40.89 -15.59 7.02
C SER A 280 -41.20 -17.07 6.79
N GLY A 281 -40.98 -17.61 5.59
CA GLY A 281 -41.27 -19.02 5.25
C GLY A 281 -42.75 -19.29 4.91
N TRP A 282 -43.64 -18.33 5.15
CA TRP A 282 -45.09 -18.50 5.01
C TRP A 282 -45.75 -17.23 4.42
N PRO A 283 -46.81 -17.37 3.59
CA PRO A 283 -47.64 -16.25 3.15
C PRO A 283 -48.64 -15.81 4.23
N ASP A 284 -49.31 -14.69 4.04
CA ASP A 284 -50.47 -14.33 4.87
C ASP A 284 -51.60 -15.33 4.63
N SER A 285 -52.17 -15.88 5.71
CA SER A 285 -53.19 -16.92 5.63
C SER A 285 -54.46 -16.45 4.88
N ASP A 286 -54.85 -15.18 5.03
CA ASP A 286 -55.98 -14.56 4.33
C ASP A 286 -55.72 -14.30 2.84
N ARG A 287 -54.46 -14.39 2.39
CA ARG A 287 -54.03 -14.05 1.02
C ARG A 287 -53.17 -15.13 0.37
N ALA A 288 -53.16 -16.34 0.91
CA ALA A 288 -52.39 -17.46 0.36
C ALA A 288 -52.80 -17.80 -1.08
N SER A 289 -54.07 -17.60 -1.44
CA SER A 289 -54.58 -17.76 -2.81
C SER A 289 -53.92 -16.80 -3.81
N ALA A 290 -53.37 -15.67 -3.35
CA ALA A 290 -52.65 -14.74 -4.20
C ALA A 290 -51.28 -15.27 -4.66
N LEU A 291 -50.76 -16.38 -4.11
CA LEU A 291 -49.59 -17.06 -4.67
C LEU A 291 -49.89 -17.74 -6.02
N ARG A 292 -51.17 -18.07 -6.27
CA ARG A 292 -51.69 -18.65 -7.52
C ARG A 292 -50.97 -19.94 -7.92
N TYR A 293 -50.96 -20.91 -7.00
CA TYR A 293 -50.61 -22.28 -7.34
C TYR A 293 -51.64 -22.86 -8.31
N PRO A 294 -51.21 -23.68 -9.30
CA PRO A 294 -52.11 -24.39 -10.18
C PRO A 294 -53.11 -25.21 -9.35
N GLN A 295 -54.40 -25.02 -9.58
CA GLN A 295 -55.41 -25.83 -8.91
C GLN A 295 -55.38 -27.26 -9.49
N PRO A 296 -55.46 -28.31 -8.65
CA PRO A 296 -55.66 -29.67 -9.14
C PRO A 296 -56.93 -29.74 -10.01
N VAL A 297 -56.82 -30.40 -11.16
CA VAL A 297 -57.86 -30.46 -12.20
C VAL A 297 -59.20 -31.04 -11.70
N GLU A 298 -59.21 -31.79 -10.58
CA GLU A 298 -60.40 -32.39 -9.98
C GLU A 298 -61.50 -31.38 -9.58
N GLN A 299 -61.18 -30.11 -9.31
CA GLN A 299 -62.20 -29.12 -8.95
C GLN A 299 -62.97 -28.56 -10.15
N ALA A 300 -62.47 -28.72 -11.38
CA ALA A 300 -63.17 -28.28 -12.59
C ALA A 300 -64.32 -29.24 -12.96
N GLU A 301 -64.12 -30.56 -12.80
CA GLU A 301 -65.20 -31.56 -12.99
C GLU A 301 -66.19 -31.58 -11.81
N SER A 302 -65.72 -31.31 -10.59
CA SER A 302 -66.58 -31.31 -9.40
C SER A 302 -67.64 -30.19 -9.39
N ALA A 303 -67.43 -29.11 -10.15
CA ALA A 303 -68.40 -28.02 -10.27
C ALA A 303 -69.54 -28.33 -11.28
N GLU A 304 -69.32 -29.25 -12.24
CA GLU A 304 -70.37 -29.77 -13.12
C GLU A 304 -71.14 -30.95 -12.50
N LEU A 305 -70.58 -31.62 -11.48
CA LEU A 305 -71.13 -32.82 -10.86
C LEU A 305 -71.70 -32.58 -9.45
N THR A 306 -72.40 -31.47 -9.20
CA THR A 306 -73.25 -31.34 -7.99
C THR A 306 -74.55 -32.12 -8.13
N GLY A 307 -74.49 -33.43 -7.84
CA GLY A 307 -75.62 -34.30 -7.46
C GLY A 307 -75.33 -34.99 -6.11
N PRO A 308 -76.34 -35.38 -5.31
CA PRO A 308 -76.20 -35.40 -3.85
C PRO A 308 -75.52 -36.66 -3.28
N SER A 309 -74.51 -36.40 -2.44
CA SER A 309 -74.13 -37.02 -1.16
C SER A 309 -74.37 -38.52 -0.89
N ARG A 310 -73.28 -39.27 -0.57
CA ARG A 310 -73.09 -40.05 0.69
C ARG A 310 -71.66 -40.65 0.78
N PRO A 311 -71.20 -41.11 1.97
CA PRO A 311 -69.89 -40.71 2.51
C PRO A 311 -68.84 -41.83 2.62
N ALA A 312 -67.61 -41.36 2.83
CA ALA A 312 -66.50 -41.94 3.61
C ALA A 312 -66.12 -43.42 3.43
N SER A 313 -64.89 -43.63 2.96
CA SER A 313 -64.04 -44.74 3.42
C SER A 313 -62.57 -44.32 3.44
N THR A 314 -62.03 -44.30 4.65
CA THR A 314 -60.62 -44.40 5.02
C THR A 314 -59.92 -45.56 4.32
N VAL A 315 -58.71 -45.36 3.76
CA VAL A 315 -57.58 -46.31 3.91
C VAL A 315 -56.23 -45.56 3.88
N SER A 316 -55.46 -45.89 4.91
CA SER A 316 -54.06 -45.71 5.26
C SER A 316 -52.98 -45.47 4.19
N SER A 317 -52.06 -44.58 4.60
CA SER A 317 -50.59 -44.71 4.62
C SER A 317 -49.93 -45.86 3.86
N GLU A 318 -49.06 -45.50 2.90
CA GLU A 318 -47.84 -46.26 2.64
C GLU A 318 -46.65 -45.32 2.39
N VAL A 319 -45.65 -45.50 3.26
CA VAL A 319 -44.31 -44.92 3.21
C VAL A 319 -43.51 -45.74 2.20
N SER A 320 -42.88 -45.11 1.22
CA SER A 320 -41.76 -45.73 0.48
C SER A 320 -40.81 -44.70 -0.12
N GLN A 321 -39.70 -44.56 0.60
CA GLN A 321 -38.29 -44.62 0.17
C GLN A 321 -37.85 -43.91 -1.13
N GLN A 322 -36.96 -42.93 -0.91
CA GLN A 322 -35.93 -42.41 -1.83
C GLN A 322 -35.04 -43.52 -2.42
N PRO A 323 -34.44 -43.22 -3.58
CA PRO A 323 -32.99 -43.38 -3.72
C PRO A 323 -32.29 -42.07 -4.10
N GLU A 324 -31.13 -41.87 -3.49
CA GLU A 324 -30.12 -40.87 -3.85
C GLU A 324 -29.60 -41.08 -5.28
N THR A 325 -29.37 -40.00 -6.03
CA THR A 325 -28.19 -39.91 -6.91
C THR A 325 -27.90 -38.49 -7.39
N ALA A 326 -26.60 -38.20 -7.41
CA ALA A 326 -25.89 -37.20 -8.22
C ALA A 326 -26.03 -35.71 -7.85
N THR A 327 -25.14 -35.27 -6.97
CA THR A 327 -24.67 -33.89 -6.82
C THR A 327 -23.91 -33.44 -8.08
N PRO A 328 -24.26 -32.32 -8.73
CA PRO A 328 -23.28 -31.55 -9.49
C PRO A 328 -22.68 -30.45 -8.60
N SER A 329 -21.35 -30.38 -8.68
CA SER A 329 -20.47 -29.37 -8.10
C SER A 329 -20.97 -27.93 -8.33
N PRO A 330 -20.87 -27.02 -7.34
CA PRO A 330 -21.39 -25.66 -7.48
C PRO A 330 -20.48 -24.85 -8.39
N ALA A 331 -20.96 -24.57 -9.61
CA ALA A 331 -20.40 -23.53 -10.45
C ALA A 331 -20.60 -22.17 -9.76
N SER A 332 -19.48 -21.46 -9.58
CA SER A 332 -19.36 -20.16 -8.96
C SER A 332 -20.35 -19.13 -9.53
N ALA A 333 -21.47 -18.92 -8.85
CA ALA A 333 -22.33 -17.78 -9.12
C ALA A 333 -21.54 -16.50 -8.80
N PRO A 334 -21.49 -15.50 -9.71
CA PRO A 334 -20.92 -14.22 -9.35
C PRO A 334 -21.81 -13.60 -8.28
N SER A 335 -21.24 -13.41 -7.09
CA SER A 335 -21.91 -12.71 -5.99
C SER A 335 -22.45 -11.39 -6.50
N ALA A 336 -23.76 -11.35 -6.68
CA ALA A 336 -24.50 -10.11 -6.71
C ALA A 336 -24.16 -9.37 -5.42
N VAL A 337 -23.88 -8.08 -5.55
CA VAL A 337 -23.69 -7.18 -4.41
C VAL A 337 -25.06 -6.97 -3.78
N ALA A 338 -25.58 -8.01 -3.11
CA ALA A 338 -26.72 -7.90 -2.22
C ALA A 338 -26.16 -7.37 -0.90
N ALA A 339 -26.61 -6.18 -0.49
CA ALA A 339 -26.30 -5.64 0.83
C ALA A 339 -27.11 -6.43 1.88
N PRO A 340 -26.49 -7.17 2.81
CA PRO A 340 -27.19 -7.68 3.96
C PRO A 340 -27.58 -6.51 4.89
N GLY A 341 -28.70 -6.67 5.59
CA GLY A 341 -29.19 -5.74 6.61
C GLY A 341 -28.19 -5.48 7.75
N PRO A 342 -28.53 -4.61 8.72
CA PRO A 342 -27.62 -4.22 9.79
C PRO A 342 -27.45 -5.39 10.78
N ALA A 343 -26.49 -6.27 10.53
CA ALA A 343 -26.16 -7.36 11.43
C ALA A 343 -24.65 -7.42 11.70
N GLY A 344 -24.30 -7.12 12.95
CA GLY A 344 -23.28 -7.85 13.72
C GLY A 344 -21.84 -7.80 13.21
N ARG A 345 -21.09 -6.79 13.70
CA ARG A 345 -19.71 -6.85 14.21
C ARG A 345 -18.91 -8.15 13.96
N ARG A 346 -18.65 -8.53 12.70
CA ARG A 346 -17.74 -9.61 12.27
C ARG A 346 -16.57 -9.10 11.41
N TRP A 347 -16.08 -7.90 11.70
CA TRP A 347 -15.00 -7.23 10.95
C TRP A 347 -13.57 -7.67 11.33
N LEU A 348 -13.38 -8.56 12.32
CA LEU A 348 -12.06 -8.73 12.94
C LEU A 348 -11.11 -9.70 12.20
N LEU A 349 -11.64 -10.73 11.51
CA LEU A 349 -10.83 -11.71 10.78
C LEU A 349 -10.13 -11.15 9.53
N PRO A 350 -10.79 -10.35 8.64
CA PRO A 350 -10.12 -9.82 7.46
C PRO A 350 -9.15 -8.65 7.76
N VAL A 351 -9.32 -7.95 8.88
CA VAL A 351 -8.46 -6.81 9.25
C VAL A 351 -7.04 -7.25 9.62
N ARG A 352 -6.88 -8.44 10.22
CA ARG A 352 -5.56 -8.99 10.57
C ARG A 352 -4.75 -9.40 9.34
N ALA A 353 -5.40 -9.96 8.31
CA ALA A 353 -4.75 -10.29 7.04
C ALA A 353 -4.32 -9.02 6.27
N VAL A 354 -5.17 -7.98 6.25
CA VAL A 354 -4.82 -6.67 5.68
C VAL A 354 -3.66 -6.03 6.43
N ALA A 355 -3.67 -6.05 7.77
CA ALA A 355 -2.57 -5.53 8.57
C ALA A 355 -1.25 -6.27 8.28
N LEU A 356 -1.29 -7.60 8.13
CA LEU A 356 -0.11 -8.39 7.77
C LEU A 356 0.45 -8.00 6.39
N VAL A 357 -0.42 -7.84 5.38
CA VAL A 357 0.01 -7.46 4.03
C VAL A 357 0.52 -6.03 3.96
N VAL A 358 -0.14 -5.10 4.67
CA VAL A 358 0.33 -3.71 4.81
C VAL A 358 1.66 -3.67 5.56
N VAL A 359 1.85 -4.48 6.60
CA VAL A 359 3.13 -4.61 7.33
C VAL A 359 4.21 -5.23 6.46
N LEU A 360 3.89 -6.21 5.61
CA LEU A 360 4.85 -6.81 4.67
C LEU A 360 5.26 -5.80 3.58
N LEU A 361 4.30 -5.03 3.04
CA LEU A 361 4.58 -3.98 2.05
C LEU A 361 5.36 -2.82 2.68
N LEU A 362 4.97 -2.35 3.87
CA LEU A 362 5.70 -1.33 4.62
C LEU A 362 7.06 -1.84 5.10
N GLY A 363 7.18 -3.12 5.44
CA GLY A 363 8.44 -3.79 5.80
C GLY A 363 9.39 -3.90 4.62
N GLY A 364 8.88 -4.21 3.43
CA GLY A 364 9.65 -4.17 2.18
C GLY A 364 10.14 -2.76 1.86
N VAL A 365 9.27 -1.75 1.99
CA VAL A 365 9.64 -0.32 1.88
C VAL A 365 10.70 0.07 2.91
N ALA A 366 10.54 -0.33 4.17
CA ALA A 366 11.48 -0.05 5.24
C ALA A 366 12.84 -0.74 5.00
N ALA A 367 12.87 -1.96 4.46
CA ALA A 367 14.09 -2.68 4.10
C ALA A 367 14.82 -2.00 2.92
N ILE A 368 14.07 -1.51 1.91
CA ILE A 368 14.64 -0.73 0.80
C ILE A 368 15.21 0.60 1.32
N VAL A 369 14.50 1.29 2.20
CA VAL A 369 14.98 2.53 2.83
C VAL A 369 16.21 2.27 3.69
N ALA A 370 16.21 1.21 4.51
CA ALA A 370 17.33 0.85 5.38
C ALA A 370 18.60 0.49 4.59
N THR A 371 18.46 -0.28 3.50
CA THR A 371 19.58 -0.64 2.62
C THR A 371 20.09 0.57 1.82
N SER A 372 19.22 1.49 1.42
CA SER A 372 19.62 2.75 0.74
C SER A 372 20.37 3.72 1.66
N ARG A 373 19.99 3.81 2.94
CA ARG A 373 20.68 4.65 3.94
C ARG A 373 22.02 4.05 4.39
N ALA A 374 22.20 2.74 4.32
CA ALA A 374 23.48 2.11 4.63
C ALA A 374 24.64 2.54 3.70
N GLY A 375 24.33 3.13 2.53
CA GLY A 375 25.32 3.68 1.60
C GLY A 375 25.79 5.11 1.90
N SER A 376 25.31 5.76 2.97
CA SER A 376 25.58 7.19 3.23
C SER A 376 26.82 7.47 4.09
N THR A 377 27.50 6.45 4.63
CA THR A 377 28.72 6.71 5.41
C THR A 377 29.86 7.12 4.46
N PRO A 378 30.44 8.31 4.61
CA PRO A 378 31.57 8.74 3.79
C PRO A 378 32.77 7.80 4.01
N VAL A 379 33.30 7.25 2.93
CA VAL A 379 34.46 6.35 2.93
C VAL A 379 35.65 6.99 2.23
N ALA A 380 36.86 6.56 2.57
CA ALA A 380 38.08 7.04 1.92
C ALA A 380 38.11 6.66 0.43
N ALA A 381 38.21 7.65 -0.46
CA ALA A 381 38.25 7.46 -1.91
C ALA A 381 39.53 6.74 -2.38
N ARG A 382 40.64 6.98 -1.68
CA ARG A 382 41.98 6.41 -1.88
C ARG A 382 42.61 6.09 -0.53
N ALA A 383 43.76 5.40 -0.54
CA ALA A 383 44.55 5.25 0.68
C ALA A 383 45.10 6.62 1.09
N VAL A 384 44.82 7.03 2.32
CA VAL A 384 45.22 8.34 2.87
C VAL A 384 46.28 8.09 3.94
N PRO A 385 47.47 8.71 3.86
CA PRO A 385 48.53 8.52 4.85
C PRO A 385 48.15 9.14 6.20
N ALA A 386 48.92 8.82 7.25
CA ALA A 386 48.76 9.49 8.55
C ALA A 386 49.14 10.98 8.44
N PHE A 387 48.46 11.84 9.20
CA PHE A 387 48.63 13.29 9.25
C PHE A 387 48.35 14.03 7.94
N HIS A 388 47.45 13.48 7.10
CA HIS A 388 47.02 14.11 5.86
C HIS A 388 45.72 14.88 6.06
N VAL A 389 45.66 16.13 5.58
CA VAL A 389 44.45 16.97 5.63
C VAL A 389 43.46 16.51 4.58
N LEU A 390 42.25 16.14 5.00
CA LEU A 390 41.20 15.64 4.13
C LEU A 390 40.71 16.74 3.18
N ALA A 391 40.86 16.49 1.88
CA ALA A 391 40.29 17.30 0.81
C ALA A 391 39.03 16.63 0.23
N ALA A 392 38.26 17.40 -0.56
CA ALA A 392 37.06 16.90 -1.22
C ALA A 392 37.33 15.67 -2.12
N ALA A 393 38.54 15.57 -2.67
CA ALA A 393 38.97 14.44 -3.49
C ALA A 393 39.22 13.13 -2.69
N ASP A 394 39.39 13.22 -1.37
CA ASP A 394 39.70 12.07 -0.50
C ASP A 394 38.43 11.38 0.04
N VAL A 395 37.25 11.99 -0.15
CA VAL A 395 35.96 11.50 0.35
C VAL A 395 35.15 10.91 -0.79
N ARG A 396 34.66 9.68 -0.62
CA ARG A 396 33.76 9.00 -1.53
C ARG A 396 32.47 8.63 -0.80
N GLY A 397 31.34 8.86 -1.45
CA GLY A 397 30.00 8.71 -0.87
C GLY A 397 29.15 9.92 -1.22
N ARG A 398 27.88 9.92 -0.82
CA ARG A 398 26.98 11.08 -0.97
C ARG A 398 26.66 11.65 0.43
N PRO A 399 27.67 12.16 1.17
CA PRO A 399 27.43 12.75 2.48
C PRO A 399 26.59 14.03 2.34
N ASP A 400 25.82 14.34 3.38
CA ASP A 400 25.11 15.62 3.45
C ASP A 400 26.13 16.77 3.50
N LYS A 401 25.72 17.96 3.02
CA LYS A 401 26.61 19.14 2.98
C LYS A 401 27.24 19.45 4.35
N LYS A 402 26.49 19.26 5.43
CA LYS A 402 26.96 19.45 6.81
C LYS A 402 28.02 18.42 7.22
N GLU A 403 27.84 17.15 6.86
CA GLU A 403 28.83 16.10 7.16
C GLU A 403 30.11 16.30 6.36
N LEU A 404 29.99 16.71 5.09
CA LEU A 404 31.12 17.05 4.25
C LEU A 404 31.89 18.25 4.85
N ASP A 405 31.20 19.31 5.24
CA ASP A 405 31.81 20.47 5.89
C ASP A 405 32.46 20.13 7.23
N GLU A 406 31.94 19.16 7.99
CA GLU A 406 32.54 18.69 9.25
C GLU A 406 33.84 17.89 9.04
N LEU A 407 33.93 17.13 7.94
CA LEU A 407 35.09 16.30 7.59
C LEU A 407 36.21 17.09 6.92
N LEU A 408 35.88 18.04 6.03
CA LEU A 408 36.86 18.81 5.28
C LEU A 408 37.72 19.68 6.21
N GLY A 409 39.03 19.68 5.97
CA GLY A 409 40.00 20.43 6.77
C GLY A 409 40.46 19.75 8.06
N ARG A 410 39.86 18.62 8.44
CA ARG A 410 40.43 17.73 9.47
C ARG A 410 41.55 16.88 8.89
N TYR A 411 42.44 16.38 9.74
CA TYR A 411 43.52 15.48 9.32
C TYR A 411 43.37 14.08 9.89
N THR A 412 43.93 13.09 9.20
CA THR A 412 43.99 11.71 9.66
C THR A 412 45.04 11.56 10.77
N VAL A 413 44.72 10.91 11.88
CA VAL A 413 45.72 10.62 12.93
C VAL A 413 46.54 9.37 12.58
N ARG A 414 45.93 8.43 11.84
CA ARG A 414 46.54 7.18 11.36
C ARG A 414 46.26 7.00 9.87
N ALA A 415 47.03 6.15 9.21
CA ALA A 415 46.77 5.81 7.82
C ALA A 415 45.40 5.14 7.65
N VAL A 416 44.64 5.57 6.65
CA VAL A 416 43.30 5.06 6.35
C VAL A 416 43.34 4.38 4.99
N ALA A 417 42.99 3.08 4.95
CA ALA A 417 42.92 2.33 3.70
C ALA A 417 41.72 2.79 2.84
N LYS A 418 41.83 2.60 1.52
CA LYS A 418 40.74 2.87 0.58
C LYS A 418 39.47 2.10 0.99
N GLY A 419 38.34 2.79 1.02
CA GLY A 419 37.04 2.20 1.36
C GLY A 419 36.71 2.11 2.85
N ARG A 420 37.62 2.51 3.76
CA ARG A 420 37.31 2.60 5.19
C ARG A 420 36.40 3.81 5.49
N PRO A 421 35.42 3.69 6.39
CA PRO A 421 34.61 4.81 6.84
C PRO A 421 35.45 5.89 7.53
N LEU A 422 35.17 7.15 7.22
CA LEU A 422 35.81 8.31 7.83
C LEU A 422 34.95 8.79 9.01
N LEU A 423 35.37 8.48 10.22
CA LEU A 423 34.65 8.85 11.45
C LEU A 423 35.28 10.10 12.07
N THR A 424 34.49 11.14 12.32
CA THR A 424 34.93 12.42 12.90
C THR A 424 35.72 12.26 14.21
N ARG A 425 35.40 11.22 15.01
CA ARG A 425 36.07 10.89 16.28
C ARG A 425 37.51 10.35 16.12
N GLU A 426 37.83 9.80 14.95
CA GLU A 426 39.15 9.21 14.64
C GLU A 426 40.07 10.22 13.92
N LEU A 427 39.54 11.40 13.60
CA LEU A 427 40.24 12.49 12.93
C LEU A 427 40.69 13.56 13.92
N GLY A 428 41.74 14.28 13.55
CA GLY A 428 42.17 15.48 14.25
C GLY A 428 41.18 16.65 14.10
N PRO A 429 41.39 17.74 14.86
CA PRO A 429 40.64 18.97 14.69
C PRO A 429 40.92 19.62 13.31
N LYS A 430 40.10 20.61 12.96
CA LYS A 430 40.30 21.37 11.72
C LYS A 430 41.56 22.21 11.82
N LEU A 431 42.41 22.11 10.80
CA LEU A 431 43.60 22.95 10.67
C LEU A 431 43.34 24.06 9.64
N PRO A 432 43.97 25.25 9.81
CA PRO A 432 43.98 26.28 8.77
C PRO A 432 44.54 25.73 7.45
N GLY A 433 44.03 26.21 6.32
CA GLY A 433 44.51 25.80 5.00
C GLY A 433 46.02 26.00 4.86
N GLY A 434 46.75 24.95 4.49
CA GLY A 434 48.20 24.98 4.34
C GLY A 434 49.01 24.88 5.65
N ALA A 435 48.38 24.63 6.81
CA ALA A 435 49.09 24.54 8.10
C ALA A 435 50.19 23.48 8.16
N LEU A 436 50.14 22.45 7.31
CA LEU A 436 51.15 21.39 7.20
C LEU A 436 52.05 21.53 5.97
N ALA A 437 51.85 22.54 5.12
CA ALA A 437 52.70 22.76 3.96
C ALA A 437 54.10 23.22 4.40
N GLY A 438 55.15 22.52 3.94
CA GLY A 438 56.54 22.84 4.30
C GLY A 438 56.93 22.48 5.74
N ARG A 439 56.12 21.64 6.42
CA ARG A 439 56.43 21.11 7.75
C ARG A 439 56.61 19.60 7.69
N THR A 440 57.51 19.08 8.52
CA THR A 440 57.74 17.65 8.69
C THR A 440 57.21 17.19 10.04
N VAL A 441 56.53 16.05 10.06
CA VAL A 441 55.96 15.46 11.27
C VAL A 441 56.99 14.58 11.96
N VAL A 442 57.28 14.85 13.23
CA VAL A 442 58.25 14.10 14.05
C VAL A 442 57.70 13.87 15.46
N ALA A 443 58.03 12.72 16.04
CA ALA A 443 57.75 12.42 17.44
C ALA A 443 58.95 12.85 18.30
N VAL A 444 58.69 13.68 19.31
CA VAL A 444 59.72 14.23 20.20
C VAL A 444 59.39 13.85 21.65
N PRO A 445 60.36 13.35 22.44
CA PRO A 445 60.14 13.09 23.86
C PRO A 445 59.96 14.44 24.58
N ALA A 446 58.76 14.70 25.10
CA ALA A 446 58.41 15.98 25.70
C ALA A 446 58.16 15.83 27.20
N THR A 447 58.66 16.78 28.00
CA THR A 447 58.46 16.83 29.46
C THR A 447 57.85 18.17 29.88
N GLY A 448 57.12 18.18 31.00
CA GLY A 448 56.46 19.38 31.55
C GLY A 448 54.99 19.52 31.12
N LEU A 449 54.59 20.68 30.59
CA LEU A 449 53.20 21.02 30.20
C LEU A 449 52.65 20.23 29.00
N ALA A 450 53.44 19.32 28.41
CA ALA A 450 53.06 18.41 27.33
C ALA A 450 51.73 17.68 27.59
N ASP A 451 51.44 17.41 28.87
CA ASP A 451 50.25 16.69 29.30
C ASP A 451 48.94 17.48 29.18
N ARG A 452 49.02 18.81 29.07
CA ARG A 452 47.87 19.73 29.03
C ARG A 452 47.58 20.30 27.63
N ILE A 453 48.38 19.95 26.64
CA ILE A 453 48.30 20.54 25.29
C ILE A 453 47.40 19.71 24.39
N GLY A 454 46.46 20.39 23.72
CA GLY A 454 45.49 19.79 22.82
C GLY A 454 46.05 19.54 21.41
N ARG A 455 45.42 18.60 20.68
CA ARG A 455 45.67 18.45 19.23
C ARG A 455 45.30 19.76 18.52
N GLY A 456 46.11 20.18 17.56
CA GLY A 456 45.89 21.39 16.76
C GLY A 456 46.38 22.71 17.41
N GLU A 457 46.93 22.67 18.62
CA GLU A 457 47.52 23.85 19.27
C GLU A 457 48.92 24.14 18.73
N ARG A 458 49.28 25.43 18.72
CA ARG A 458 50.64 25.90 18.41
C ARG A 458 51.39 26.14 19.71
N VAL A 459 52.61 25.65 19.78
CA VAL A 459 53.46 25.72 20.97
C VAL A 459 54.88 26.11 20.61
N THR A 460 55.62 26.59 21.60
CA THR A 460 57.06 26.79 21.49
C THR A 460 57.78 25.65 22.21
N LEU A 461 58.60 24.90 21.47
CA LEU A 461 59.48 23.89 22.06
C LEU A 461 60.78 24.55 22.53
N VAL A 462 61.12 24.36 23.79
CA VAL A 462 62.41 24.78 24.36
C VAL A 462 63.25 23.53 24.56
N VAL A 463 64.28 23.38 23.74
CA VAL A 463 65.19 22.23 23.81
C VAL A 463 66.40 22.62 24.64
N VAL A 464 66.61 21.90 25.76
CA VAL A 464 67.80 22.02 26.60
C VAL A 464 68.76 20.90 26.21
N PRO A 465 69.83 21.20 25.46
CA PRO A 465 70.80 20.18 25.07
C PRO A 465 71.47 19.56 26.30
N ALA A 466 71.85 18.28 26.21
CA ALA A 466 72.61 17.62 27.26
C ALA A 466 73.91 18.37 27.56
N ALA A 467 74.26 18.50 28.84
CA ALA A 467 75.53 19.10 29.23
C ALA A 467 76.68 18.25 28.66
N PRO A 468 77.65 18.85 27.94
CA PRO A 468 78.83 18.13 27.48
C PRO A 468 79.68 17.69 28.69
N GLU A 469 80.33 16.52 28.60
CA GLU A 469 81.21 15.99 29.67
C GLU A 469 82.36 16.95 30.01
N THR A 470 82.74 17.82 29.08
CA THR A 470 83.70 18.91 29.28
C THR A 470 83.26 20.16 28.52
N GLY A 471 83.04 21.27 29.24
CA GLY A 471 82.70 22.58 28.67
C GLY A 471 81.42 23.21 29.26
N PRO A 472 81.19 24.52 29.06
CA PRO A 472 79.98 25.18 29.52
C PRO A 472 78.74 24.65 28.79
N PRO A 473 77.58 24.54 29.46
CA PRO A 473 76.35 24.06 28.83
C PRO A 473 75.90 25.01 27.72
N ALA A 474 75.48 24.45 26.59
CA ALA A 474 74.93 25.23 25.50
C ALA A 474 73.58 25.87 25.91
N PRO A 475 73.30 27.12 25.50
CA PRO A 475 72.06 27.79 25.87
C PRO A 475 70.83 27.07 25.27
N PRO A 476 69.67 27.11 25.95
CA PRO A 476 68.44 26.49 25.46
C PRO A 476 67.97 27.14 24.16
N GLU A 477 67.59 26.32 23.18
CA GLU A 477 67.13 26.79 21.86
C GLU A 477 65.60 26.73 21.79
N ARG A 478 64.98 27.79 21.22
CA ARG A 478 63.52 27.91 21.11
C ARG A 478 63.05 27.65 19.67
N PHE A 479 62.14 26.72 19.51
CA PHE A 479 61.44 26.43 18.26
C PHE A 479 60.01 26.94 18.37
N VAL A 480 59.77 28.12 17.80
CA VAL A 480 58.46 28.79 17.76
C VAL A 480 57.62 28.23 16.61
N ASP A 481 56.29 28.32 16.74
CA ASP A 481 55.30 27.93 15.72
C ASP A 481 55.28 26.42 15.42
N VAL A 482 55.46 25.60 16.46
CA VAL A 482 55.37 24.13 16.36
C VAL A 482 53.92 23.70 16.54
N LEU A 483 53.37 22.93 15.61
CA LEU A 483 51.98 22.47 15.66
C LEU A 483 51.89 21.07 16.28
N VAL A 484 51.07 20.89 17.30
CA VAL A 484 50.86 19.59 17.94
C VAL A 484 49.81 18.79 17.16
N LEU A 485 50.17 17.61 16.66
CA LEU A 485 49.30 16.78 15.84
C LEU A 485 48.72 15.58 16.59
N ASP A 486 49.49 14.95 17.46
CA ASP A 486 49.01 13.85 18.28
C ASP A 486 49.87 13.65 19.53
N ARG A 487 49.33 12.89 20.49
CA ARG A 487 50.03 12.44 21.68
C ARG A 487 50.02 10.92 21.68
N LEU A 488 51.20 10.32 21.80
CA LEU A 488 51.34 8.88 21.86
C LEU A 488 51.36 8.42 23.33
N ASP A 489 50.40 7.56 23.70
CA ASP A 489 50.32 6.94 25.03
C ASP A 489 51.30 5.75 25.15
N ARG A 490 52.60 6.04 25.03
CA ARG A 490 53.69 5.08 25.27
C ARG A 490 54.72 5.72 26.18
N ASP A 491 55.41 4.97 27.02
CA ASP A 491 56.44 5.53 27.91
C ASP A 491 57.83 5.43 27.22
N PRO A 492 58.59 6.52 27.06
CA PRO A 492 58.27 7.93 27.38
C PRO A 492 57.24 8.53 26.42
N ARG A 493 56.28 9.32 26.93
CA ARG A 493 55.12 9.90 26.17
C ARG A 493 55.56 10.90 25.12
N PRO A 494 55.76 10.48 23.85
CA PRO A 494 56.24 11.38 22.82
C PRO A 494 55.09 12.23 22.29
N LEU A 495 55.40 13.50 22.04
CA LEU A 495 54.50 14.42 21.37
C LEU A 495 54.79 14.38 19.86
N VAL A 496 53.76 14.14 19.05
CA VAL A 496 53.87 14.20 17.59
C VAL A 496 53.63 15.63 17.15
N VAL A 497 54.66 16.26 16.61
CA VAL A 497 54.67 17.67 16.25
C VAL A 497 55.01 17.87 14.78
N ALA A 498 54.43 18.89 14.17
CA ALA A 498 54.81 19.37 12.85
C ALA A 498 55.71 20.61 12.97
N VAL A 499 56.96 20.45 12.57
CA VAL A 499 58.02 21.46 12.64
C VAL A 499 58.38 21.91 11.23
N PRO A 500 58.70 23.19 10.98
CA PRO A 500 59.20 23.64 9.68
C PRO A 500 60.39 22.80 9.20
N SER A 501 60.36 22.32 7.96
CA SER A 501 61.38 21.39 7.44
C SER A 501 62.80 21.97 7.49
N THR A 502 62.95 23.29 7.42
CA THR A 502 64.24 24.00 7.54
C THR A 502 64.89 23.90 8.92
N ARG A 503 64.11 23.58 9.96
CA ARG A 503 64.58 23.47 11.35
C ARG A 503 64.62 22.04 11.87
N LEU A 504 64.26 21.07 11.03
CA LEU A 504 64.14 19.67 11.40
C LEU A 504 65.49 19.07 11.84
N ASP A 505 66.52 19.20 11.01
CA ASP A 505 67.83 18.59 11.28
C ASP A 505 68.45 19.14 12.57
N ARG A 506 68.22 20.43 12.83
CA ARG A 506 68.66 21.10 14.05
C ARG A 506 67.93 20.60 15.29
N LEU A 507 66.61 20.43 15.20
CA LEU A 507 65.79 19.87 16.28
C LEU A 507 66.22 18.43 16.59
N LEU A 508 66.36 17.58 15.56
CA LEU A 508 66.79 16.19 15.74
C LEU A 508 68.17 16.09 16.41
N ALA A 509 69.13 16.91 15.98
CA ALA A 509 70.47 16.96 16.56
C ALA A 509 70.46 17.31 18.07
N LEU A 510 69.59 18.23 18.50
CA LEU A 510 69.50 18.65 19.91
C LEU A 510 68.70 17.65 20.77
N THR A 511 67.73 16.96 20.18
CA THR A 511 66.88 15.97 20.88
C THR A 511 67.54 14.62 21.09
N ALA A 512 68.67 14.33 20.41
CA ALA A 512 69.38 13.06 20.51
C ALA A 512 69.96 12.76 21.92
N GLY A 513 69.95 13.74 22.83
CA GLY A 513 70.30 13.56 24.25
C GLY A 513 69.77 14.63 25.21
N GLY A 514 69.16 15.72 24.71
CA GLY A 514 68.63 16.81 25.52
C GLY A 514 67.20 16.61 26.03
N ALA A 515 66.84 17.34 27.09
CA ALA A 515 65.46 17.41 27.57
C ALA A 515 64.66 18.43 26.76
N VAL A 516 63.47 18.06 26.29
CA VAL A 516 62.56 18.99 25.60
C VAL A 516 61.47 19.42 26.56
N HIS A 517 61.41 20.73 26.81
CA HIS A 517 60.35 21.36 27.57
C HIS A 517 59.38 22.05 26.62
N VAL A 518 58.08 21.86 26.85
CA VAL A 518 57.04 22.51 26.04
C VAL A 518 56.50 23.73 26.78
N VAL A 519 56.52 24.87 26.11
CA VAL A 519 55.96 26.14 26.60
C VAL A 519 54.78 26.51 25.71
N VAL A 520 53.65 26.82 26.33
CA VAL A 520 52.44 27.31 25.64
C VAL A 520 52.60 28.81 25.48
N ASP A 521 52.43 29.31 24.26
CA ASP A 521 52.41 30.74 23.94
C ASP A 521 51.01 31.35 24.13
#